data_AF-A0A661HPU1-F1
#
_entry.id   AF-A0A661HPU1-F1
#
_cell.length_a   1.000
_cell.length_b   1.000
_cell.length_c   1.000
_cell.angle_alpha   90.00
_cell.angle_beta   90.00
_cell.angle_gamma   90.00
#
_symmetry.space_group_name_H-M   'P 1'
#
loop_
_entity.id
_entity.type
_entity.pdbx_description
1 polymer ?
#
loop_
_entity_poly.entity_id
_entity_poly.type
_entity_poly.pdbx_seq_one_letter_code
_entity_poly.pdbx_strand_id
1 'polypeptide(L)'
;MTAINDSQDPLLTSSYFYHLPEGHIATTPVYPRDQAKLLVYDRESKQITHTTFSELLTYLPKSCDIFLNDTRVIKARLFGNKESGGKVELLFNKPINAFHSLVLIRGRIKIGMILSFEQDLKAKVIALNDDGSRVVAFTHLDRAVRFEELVLILDEIGHIPLPPYIHREDNADDARDYQTLFAKNAGAVAAPTASLHFTPELFQALEQ
;
A
#
# COMPACT_ATOMS: atom_id res chain seq x y z
N MET A 1 -25.20 12.97 19.45
CA MET A 1 -25.91 12.37 18.30
C MET A 1 -26.12 13.47 17.27
N THR A 2 -25.20 13.59 16.31
CA THR A 2 -25.43 14.47 15.16
C THR A 2 -26.31 13.69 14.19
N ALA A 3 -27.48 14.25 13.86
CA ALA A 3 -28.41 13.64 12.93
C ALA A 3 -27.69 13.37 11.59
N ILE A 4 -27.76 12.13 11.11
CA ILE A 4 -27.35 11.81 9.74
C ILE A 4 -28.41 12.47 8.86
N ASN A 5 -27.99 13.51 8.15
CA ASN A 5 -28.85 14.30 7.30
C ASN A 5 -29.05 13.51 5.99
N ASP A 6 -30.16 12.79 5.85
CA ASP A 6 -30.56 12.00 4.66
C ASP A 6 -30.73 12.84 3.37
N SER A 7 -30.28 14.10 3.37
CA SER A 7 -30.48 15.10 2.31
C SER A 7 -29.21 15.42 1.51
N GLN A 8 -28.10 14.70 1.74
CA GLN A 8 -26.86 14.95 1.02
C GLN A 8 -26.78 14.17 -0.29
N ASP A 9 -26.40 14.84 -1.37
CA ASP A 9 -26.17 14.22 -2.68
C ASP A 9 -24.94 13.29 -2.60
N PRO A 10 -25.10 11.96 -2.78
CA PRO A 10 -24.00 11.00 -2.66
C PRO A 10 -22.94 11.16 -3.76
N LEU A 11 -23.16 11.97 -4.78
CA LEU A 11 -22.17 12.23 -5.82
C LEU A 11 -21.20 13.36 -5.44
N LEU A 12 -21.52 14.16 -4.44
CA LEU A 12 -20.65 15.24 -3.97
C LEU A 12 -19.63 14.71 -2.96
N THR A 13 -18.35 15.04 -3.15
CA THR A 13 -17.29 14.73 -2.20
C THR A 13 -17.53 15.34 -0.82
N SER A 14 -18.21 16.49 -0.75
CA SER A 14 -18.58 17.15 0.51
C SER A 14 -19.53 16.32 1.38
N SER A 15 -20.30 15.41 0.78
CA SER A 15 -21.23 14.51 1.51
C SER A 15 -20.50 13.45 2.34
N TYR A 16 -19.21 13.26 2.09
CA TYR A 16 -18.34 12.35 2.84
C TYR A 16 -17.36 13.08 3.73
N PHE A 17 -17.52 14.41 3.89
CA PHE A 17 -16.68 15.19 4.78
C PHE A 17 -17.02 14.91 6.24
N TYR A 18 -15.99 14.63 7.03
CA TYR A 18 -16.07 14.57 8.48
C TYR A 18 -14.82 15.18 9.09
N HIS A 19 -14.95 15.72 10.30
CA HIS A 19 -13.81 16.24 11.04
C HIS A 19 -13.00 15.07 11.64
N LEU A 20 -11.77 14.89 11.17
CA LEU A 20 -10.80 13.93 11.69
C LEU A 20 -9.63 14.68 12.35
N PRO A 21 -9.53 14.72 13.69
CA PRO A 21 -8.37 15.30 14.36
C PRO A 21 -7.08 14.57 13.93
N GLU A 22 -6.01 15.33 13.63
CA GLU A 22 -4.73 14.75 13.19
C GLU A 22 -4.18 13.72 14.19
N GLY A 23 -4.33 13.97 15.49
CA GLY A 23 -3.91 13.06 16.55
C GLY A 23 -4.66 11.71 16.61
N HIS A 24 -5.72 11.53 15.80
CA HIS A 24 -6.42 10.25 15.65
C HIS A 24 -5.98 9.44 14.42
N ILE A 25 -5.06 9.97 13.62
CA ILE A 25 -4.43 9.23 12.51
C ILE A 25 -3.23 8.46 13.07
N ALA A 26 -3.36 7.14 13.14
CA ALA A 26 -2.29 6.29 13.63
C ALA A 26 -1.07 6.33 12.69
N THR A 27 0.10 6.58 13.25
CA THR A 27 1.39 6.54 12.53
C THR A 27 2.15 5.23 12.75
N THR A 28 1.73 4.44 13.75
CA THR A 28 2.25 3.11 14.04
C THR A 28 1.10 2.17 14.41
N PRO A 29 1.22 0.86 14.11
CA PRO A 29 0.23 -0.12 14.54
C PRO A 29 0.29 -0.35 16.06
N VAL A 30 -0.84 -0.79 16.63
CA VAL A 30 -0.91 -1.28 18.01
C VAL A 30 -0.33 -2.70 18.11
N TYR A 31 0.21 -3.03 19.28
CA TYR A 31 0.71 -4.36 19.61
C TYR A 31 0.16 -4.86 20.96
N PRO A 32 -0.36 -6.10 21.04
CA PRO A 32 -0.66 -7.04 19.95
C PRO A 32 -1.64 -6.48 18.91
N ARG A 33 -1.60 -7.01 17.67
CA ARG A 33 -2.31 -6.41 16.53
C ARG A 33 -3.83 -6.52 16.61
N ASP A 34 -4.30 -7.59 17.22
CA ASP A 34 -5.71 -7.87 17.45
C ASP A 34 -6.32 -7.03 18.60
N GLN A 35 -5.49 -6.28 19.34
CA GLN A 35 -5.97 -5.28 20.31
C GLN A 35 -6.39 -3.96 19.65
N ALA A 36 -6.29 -3.86 18.31
CA ALA A 36 -6.87 -2.75 17.59
C ALA A 36 -8.37 -2.65 17.86
N LYS A 37 -8.87 -1.42 18.03
CA LYS A 37 -10.30 -1.17 18.22
C LYS A 37 -11.07 -1.60 16.98
N LEU A 38 -12.16 -2.34 17.20
CA LEU A 38 -13.11 -2.75 16.17
C LEU A 38 -14.46 -2.07 16.45
N LEU A 39 -14.98 -1.34 15.46
CA LEU A 39 -16.35 -0.83 15.48
C LEU A 39 -17.21 -1.80 14.67
N VAL A 40 -18.18 -2.42 15.34
CA VAL A 40 -19.20 -3.26 14.70
C VAL A 40 -20.45 -2.42 14.50
N TYR A 41 -20.88 -2.31 13.25
CA TYR A 41 -22.11 -1.61 12.87
C TYR A 41 -23.11 -2.61 12.31
N ASP A 42 -24.16 -2.88 13.08
CA ASP A 42 -25.31 -3.66 12.61
C ASP A 42 -26.18 -2.77 11.74
N ARG A 43 -26.33 -3.13 10.46
CA ARG A 43 -27.07 -2.35 9.47
C ARG A 43 -28.59 -2.42 9.65
N GLU A 44 -29.10 -3.52 10.18
CA GLU A 44 -30.55 -3.74 10.38
C GLU A 44 -31.01 -2.99 11.63
N SER A 45 -30.36 -3.22 12.77
CA SER A 45 -30.71 -2.58 14.04
C SER A 45 -30.15 -1.16 14.18
N LYS A 46 -29.20 -0.76 13.31
CA LYS A 46 -28.41 0.47 13.40
C LYS A 46 -27.58 0.56 14.70
N GLN A 47 -27.37 -0.55 15.38
CA GLN A 47 -26.60 -0.61 16.61
C GLN A 47 -25.10 -0.46 16.32
N ILE A 48 -24.42 0.30 17.18
CA ILE A 48 -22.97 0.42 17.19
C ILE A 48 -22.44 -0.28 18.43
N THR A 49 -21.51 -1.22 18.23
CA THR A 49 -20.80 -1.91 19.29
C THR A 49 -19.30 -1.64 19.16
N HIS A 50 -18.68 -1.25 20.28
CA HIS A 50 -17.23 -1.05 20.35
C HIS A 50 -16.59 -2.26 21.01
N THR A 51 -15.60 -2.84 20.35
CA THR A 51 -14.87 -4.02 20.82
C THR A 51 -13.41 -3.97 20.32
N THR A 52 -12.69 -5.07 20.40
CA THR A 52 -11.35 -5.28 19.84
C THR A 52 -11.38 -6.24 18.66
N PHE A 53 -10.37 -6.20 17.81
CA PHE A 53 -10.25 -7.08 16.65
C PHE A 53 -10.11 -8.57 17.05
N SER A 54 -9.62 -8.85 18.26
CA SER A 54 -9.61 -10.20 18.85
C SER A 54 -11.01 -10.84 18.91
N GLU A 55 -12.06 -10.02 19.01
CA GLU A 55 -13.45 -10.49 19.07
C GLU A 55 -14.09 -10.67 17.69
N LEU A 56 -13.35 -10.47 16.58
CA LEU A 56 -13.89 -10.49 15.22
C LEU A 56 -14.74 -11.74 14.94
N LEU A 57 -14.25 -12.91 15.35
CA LEU A 57 -14.91 -14.19 15.08
C LEU A 57 -16.29 -14.32 15.75
N THR A 58 -16.55 -13.56 16.82
CA THR A 58 -17.87 -13.57 17.50
C THR A 58 -18.97 -12.91 16.66
N TYR A 59 -18.58 -12.06 15.70
CA TYR A 59 -19.50 -11.31 14.83
C TYR A 59 -19.60 -11.90 13.41
N LEU A 60 -18.76 -12.88 13.07
CA LEU A 60 -18.84 -13.55 11.78
C LEU A 60 -19.89 -14.66 11.80
N PRO A 61 -20.66 -14.84 10.71
CA PRO A 61 -21.53 -16.01 10.57
C PRO A 61 -20.72 -17.31 10.64
N LYS A 62 -21.28 -18.35 11.26
CA LYS A 62 -20.65 -19.69 11.33
C LYS A 62 -20.32 -20.31 9.96
N SER A 63 -20.99 -19.84 8.91
CA SER A 63 -20.75 -20.28 7.54
C SER A 63 -20.65 -19.04 6.67
N CYS A 64 -19.42 -18.62 6.38
CA CYS A 64 -19.13 -17.53 5.47
C CYS A 64 -17.82 -17.79 4.73
N ASP A 65 -17.71 -17.22 3.53
CA ASP A 65 -16.47 -17.19 2.78
C ASP A 65 -15.75 -15.88 3.08
N ILE A 66 -14.45 -15.96 3.36
CA ILE A 66 -13.60 -14.79 3.60
C ILE A 66 -12.55 -14.74 2.51
N PHE A 67 -12.58 -13.65 1.75
CA PHE A 67 -11.62 -13.39 0.69
C PHE A 67 -10.46 -12.59 1.23
N LEU A 68 -9.28 -13.19 1.21
CA LEU A 68 -8.04 -12.61 1.72
C LEU A 68 -7.13 -12.25 0.54
N ASN A 69 -6.52 -11.07 0.62
CA ASN A 69 -5.59 -10.61 -0.41
C ASN A 69 -4.16 -11.09 -0.12
N ASP A 70 -3.70 -12.12 -0.82
CA ASP A 70 -2.39 -12.77 -0.60
C ASP A 70 -1.19 -12.05 -1.25
N THR A 71 -1.37 -10.81 -1.70
CA THR A 71 -0.29 -10.02 -2.30
C THR A 71 0.73 -9.55 -1.26
N ARG A 72 2.01 -9.84 -1.51
CA ARG A 72 3.17 -9.32 -0.78
C ARG A 72 3.49 -7.89 -1.22
N VAL A 73 3.75 -7.02 -0.24
CA VAL A 73 4.17 -5.65 -0.49
C VAL A 73 5.61 -5.68 -0.96
N ILE A 74 5.86 -5.13 -2.14
CA ILE A 74 7.21 -4.95 -2.66
C ILE A 74 7.77 -3.61 -2.18
N LYS A 75 9.10 -3.53 -2.05
CA LYS A 75 9.81 -2.28 -1.74
C LYS A 75 9.80 -1.33 -2.96
N ALA A 76 8.63 -0.83 -3.29
CA ALA A 76 8.31 -0.13 -4.53
C ALA A 76 8.88 1.29 -4.62
N ARG A 77 9.43 1.85 -3.53
CA ARG A 77 9.95 3.21 -3.50
C ARG A 77 11.46 3.20 -3.75
N LEU A 78 11.91 3.93 -4.77
CA LEU A 78 13.31 4.06 -5.14
C LEU A 78 13.76 5.51 -5.08
N PHE A 79 14.97 5.72 -4.56
CA PHE A 79 15.66 7.00 -4.60
C PHE A 79 16.82 6.92 -5.58
N GLY A 80 16.96 7.94 -6.42
CA GLY A 80 17.98 7.95 -7.46
C GLY A 80 18.27 9.35 -7.96
N ASN A 81 18.91 9.41 -9.12
CA ASN A 81 19.32 10.65 -9.75
C ASN A 81 18.93 10.67 -11.24
N LYS A 82 18.59 11.85 -11.73
CA LYS A 82 18.48 12.14 -13.16
C LYS A 82 19.87 12.26 -13.77
N GLU A 83 19.97 12.13 -15.09
CA GLU A 83 21.21 12.44 -15.85
C GLU A 83 21.76 13.84 -15.55
N SER A 84 20.88 14.81 -15.22
CA SER A 84 21.28 16.17 -14.85
C SER A 84 21.84 16.30 -13.42
N GLY A 85 21.96 15.20 -12.66
CA GLY A 85 22.37 15.19 -11.24
C GLY A 85 21.27 15.57 -10.24
N GLY A 86 20.04 15.85 -10.71
CA GLY A 86 18.92 16.15 -9.83
C GLY A 86 18.38 14.90 -9.15
N LYS A 87 18.14 14.94 -7.83
CA LYS A 87 17.51 13.83 -7.10
C LYS A 87 16.12 13.50 -7.66
N VAL A 88 15.77 12.23 -7.64
CA VAL A 88 14.45 11.74 -8.05
C VAL A 88 13.97 10.66 -7.09
N GLU A 89 12.67 10.66 -6.84
CA GLU A 89 11.96 9.59 -6.15
C GLU A 89 11.01 8.95 -7.16
N LEU A 90 11.12 7.64 -7.30
CA LEU A 90 10.26 6.83 -8.15
C LEU A 90 9.47 5.88 -7.25
N LEU A 91 8.14 5.90 -7.39
CA LEU A 91 7.26 4.92 -6.76
C LEU A 91 6.74 3.98 -7.85
N PHE A 92 7.15 2.72 -7.78
CA PHE A 92 6.59 1.66 -8.61
C PHE A 92 5.10 1.50 -8.31
N ASN A 93 4.27 1.38 -9.35
CA ASN A 93 2.82 1.18 -9.19
C ASN A 93 2.41 -0.25 -9.58
N LYS A 94 2.62 -0.63 -10.85
CA LYS A 94 2.29 -1.98 -11.33
C LYS A 94 3.05 -2.35 -12.60
N PRO A 95 3.29 -3.64 -12.88
CA PRO A 95 3.74 -4.06 -14.20
C PRO A 95 2.64 -3.82 -15.24
N ILE A 96 3.02 -3.41 -16.44
CA ILE A 96 2.14 -3.35 -17.62
C ILE A 96 2.33 -4.63 -18.45
N ASN A 97 3.59 -5.07 -18.57
CA ASN A 97 3.99 -6.34 -19.16
C ASN A 97 5.33 -6.76 -18.55
N ALA A 98 5.96 -7.79 -19.10
CA ALA A 98 7.23 -8.30 -18.59
C ALA A 98 8.34 -7.24 -18.45
N PHE A 99 8.39 -6.23 -19.32
CA PHE A 99 9.51 -5.27 -19.39
C PHE A 99 9.13 -3.81 -19.14
N HIS A 100 7.83 -3.53 -19.01
CA HIS A 100 7.32 -2.18 -18.83
C HIS A 100 6.50 -2.09 -17.55
N SER A 101 6.70 -0.98 -16.84
CA SER A 101 6.06 -0.73 -15.56
C SER A 101 5.45 0.66 -15.54
N LEU A 102 4.30 0.75 -14.86
CA LEU A 102 3.69 2.01 -14.50
C LEU A 102 4.29 2.50 -13.18
N VAL A 103 4.72 3.75 -13.15
CA VAL A 103 5.38 4.36 -11.99
C VAL A 103 4.88 5.78 -11.76
N LEU A 104 5.03 6.29 -10.54
CA LEU A 104 4.78 7.67 -10.17
C LEU A 104 6.11 8.36 -9.88
N ILE A 105 6.32 9.51 -10.49
CA ILE A 105 7.57 10.28 -10.34
C ILE A 105 7.20 11.76 -10.19
N ARG A 106 7.69 12.39 -9.12
CA ARG A 106 7.46 13.81 -8.87
C ARG A 106 8.43 14.69 -9.67
N GLY A 107 7.98 15.89 -10.01
CA GLY A 107 8.77 16.90 -10.70
C GLY A 107 8.81 16.75 -12.23
N ARG A 108 9.68 17.53 -12.88
CA ARG A 108 9.78 17.57 -14.34
C ARG A 108 10.51 16.33 -14.87
N ILE A 109 9.80 15.55 -15.69
CA ILE A 109 10.25 14.31 -16.34
C ILE A 109 9.92 14.41 -17.83
N LYS A 110 10.80 13.89 -18.70
CA LYS A 110 10.63 13.87 -20.16
C LYS A 110 10.76 12.45 -20.68
N ILE A 111 10.10 12.17 -21.80
CA ILE A 111 10.29 10.92 -22.55
C ILE A 111 11.77 10.81 -22.95
N GLY A 112 12.32 9.60 -22.86
CA GLY A 112 13.72 9.28 -23.16
C GLY A 112 14.69 9.50 -22.01
N MET A 113 14.29 10.21 -20.95
CA MET A 113 15.13 10.45 -19.77
C MET A 113 15.50 9.14 -19.09
N ILE A 114 16.76 9.03 -18.67
CA ILE A 114 17.25 7.89 -17.88
C ILE A 114 17.38 8.33 -16.42
N LEU A 115 16.83 7.51 -15.54
CA LEU A 115 16.95 7.66 -14.08
C LEU A 115 17.84 6.55 -13.57
N SER A 116 18.87 6.90 -12.80
CA SER A 116 19.82 5.94 -12.25
C SER A 116 19.58 5.76 -10.75
N PHE A 117 19.59 4.51 -10.31
CA PHE A 117 19.41 4.08 -8.93
C PHE A 117 20.64 3.30 -8.48
N GLU A 118 20.61 2.80 -7.23
CA GLU A 118 21.66 1.95 -6.70
C GLU A 118 21.79 0.63 -7.48
N GLN A 119 22.92 -0.04 -7.30
CA GLN A 119 23.28 -1.30 -7.97
C GLN A 119 23.18 -1.25 -9.52
N ASP A 120 23.40 -0.09 -10.15
CA ASP A 120 23.29 0.08 -11.61
C ASP A 120 21.90 -0.26 -12.18
N LEU A 121 20.85 -0.19 -11.36
CA LEU A 121 19.49 -0.18 -11.85
C LEU A 121 19.18 1.17 -12.50
N LYS A 122 18.63 1.14 -13.71
CA LYS A 122 18.20 2.33 -14.46
C LYS A 122 16.75 2.17 -14.90
N ALA A 123 16.02 3.27 -14.97
CA ALA A 123 14.69 3.35 -15.56
C ALA A 123 14.66 4.37 -16.70
N LYS A 124 14.36 3.91 -17.90
CA LYS A 124 14.15 4.77 -19.06
C LYS A 124 12.68 5.14 -19.17
N VAL A 125 12.38 6.43 -19.25
CA VAL A 125 11.00 6.93 -19.42
C VAL A 125 10.54 6.74 -20.86
N ILE A 126 9.48 5.98 -21.06
CA ILE A 126 8.91 5.63 -22.36
C ILE A 126 7.70 6.49 -22.71
N ALA A 127 6.82 6.75 -21.73
CA ALA A 127 5.63 7.58 -21.93
C ALA A 127 5.25 8.35 -20.65
N LEU A 128 4.50 9.44 -20.85
CA LEU A 128 3.90 10.25 -19.80
C LEU A 128 2.37 10.17 -19.96
N ASN A 129 1.66 9.87 -18.88
CA ASN A 129 0.19 9.83 -18.86
C ASN A 129 -0.37 11.09 -18.18
N ASP A 130 -1.62 11.41 -18.51
CA ASP A 130 -2.34 12.60 -18.02
C ASP A 130 -2.65 12.56 -16.53
N ASP A 131 -2.77 11.35 -15.95
CA ASP A 131 -2.98 11.12 -14.52
C ASP A 131 -1.70 11.33 -13.68
N GLY A 132 -0.60 11.75 -14.30
CA GLY A 132 0.69 11.95 -13.66
C GLY A 132 1.57 10.70 -13.59
N SER A 133 1.07 9.53 -14.01
CA SER A 133 1.86 8.31 -14.10
C SER A 133 2.78 8.28 -15.32
N ARG A 134 3.79 7.42 -15.26
CA ARG A 134 4.85 7.29 -16.26
C ARG A 134 5.02 5.82 -16.62
N VAL A 135 5.24 5.53 -17.89
CA VAL A 135 5.66 4.20 -18.34
C VAL A 135 7.17 4.19 -18.40
N VAL A 136 7.81 3.22 -17.74
CA VAL A 136 9.26 3.05 -17.76
C VAL A 136 9.65 1.63 -18.15
N ALA A 137 10.83 1.48 -18.74
CA ALA A 137 11.51 0.22 -18.92
C ALA A 137 12.75 0.18 -18.03
N PHE A 138 12.92 -0.89 -17.27
CA PHE A 138 14.05 -1.05 -16.36
C PHE A 138 15.21 -1.82 -17.01
N THR A 139 16.43 -1.40 -16.69
CA THR A 139 17.66 -2.13 -17.03
C THR A 139 18.56 -2.25 -15.81
N HIS A 140 19.27 -3.37 -15.67
CA HIS A 140 20.25 -3.62 -14.61
C HIS A 140 21.50 -4.17 -15.27
N LEU A 141 22.67 -3.61 -14.97
CA LEU A 141 23.93 -3.96 -15.66
C LEU A 141 23.78 -3.88 -17.19
N ASP A 142 23.11 -2.82 -17.64
CA ASP A 142 22.76 -2.53 -19.04
C ASP A 142 21.96 -3.64 -19.77
N ARG A 143 21.30 -4.53 -19.03
CA ARG A 143 20.38 -5.56 -19.57
C ARG A 143 18.95 -5.25 -19.19
N ALA A 144 18.01 -5.50 -20.12
CA ALA A 144 16.58 -5.33 -19.85
C ALA A 144 16.13 -6.31 -18.75
N VAL A 145 15.46 -5.78 -17.74
CA VAL A 145 15.02 -6.54 -16.55
C VAL A 145 13.55 -6.84 -16.67
N ARG A 146 13.19 -8.10 -16.40
CA ARG A 146 11.77 -8.49 -16.32
C ARG A 146 11.19 -8.17 -14.95
N PHE A 147 9.88 -8.00 -14.84
CA PHE A 147 9.23 -7.70 -13.55
C PHE A 147 9.65 -8.67 -12.41
N GLU A 148 9.74 -9.97 -12.69
CA GLU A 148 10.08 -10.97 -11.67
C GLU A 148 11.51 -10.78 -11.13
N GLU A 149 12.45 -10.39 -12.00
CA GLU A 149 13.83 -10.06 -11.63
C GLU A 149 13.91 -8.67 -10.97
N LEU A 150 13.11 -7.71 -11.44
CA LEU A 150 13.02 -6.38 -10.84
C LEU A 150 12.61 -6.48 -9.37
N VAL A 151 11.64 -7.33 -9.03
CA VAL A 151 11.20 -7.53 -7.63
C VAL A 151 12.37 -7.91 -6.73
N LEU A 152 13.29 -8.76 -7.19
CA LEU A 152 14.46 -9.17 -6.40
C LEU A 152 15.41 -7.98 -6.16
N ILE A 153 15.63 -7.16 -7.18
CA ILE A 153 16.46 -5.95 -7.06
C ILE A 153 15.78 -4.95 -6.11
N LEU A 154 14.47 -4.75 -6.24
CA LEU A 154 13.69 -3.88 -5.36
C LEU A 154 13.77 -4.34 -3.90
N ASP A 155 13.73 -5.65 -3.63
CA ASP A 155 13.86 -6.18 -2.26
C ASP A 155 15.21 -5.80 -1.61
N GLU A 156 16.26 -5.52 -2.41
CA GLU A 156 17.57 -5.08 -1.93
C GLU A 156 17.72 -3.56 -1.79
N ILE A 157 17.37 -2.79 -2.83
CA ILE A 157 17.64 -1.34 -2.88
C ILE A 157 16.40 -0.46 -2.64
N GLY A 158 15.22 -1.07 -2.66
CA GLY A 158 13.96 -0.37 -2.50
C GLY A 158 13.66 -0.06 -1.04
N HIS A 159 12.65 0.79 -0.89
CA HIS A 159 12.07 1.18 0.38
C HIS A 159 10.57 0.82 0.41
N ILE A 160 10.05 0.56 1.60
CA ILE A 160 8.61 0.41 1.81
C ILE A 160 7.94 1.76 1.52
N PRO A 161 6.95 1.79 0.62
CA PRO A 161 6.23 3.02 0.28
C PRO A 161 5.23 3.37 1.38
N LEU A 162 5.73 3.97 2.46
CA LEU A 162 4.88 4.43 3.56
C LEU A 162 3.85 5.47 3.07
N PRO A 163 2.63 5.46 3.64
CA PRO A 163 1.60 6.44 3.31
C PRO A 163 2.09 7.89 3.46
N PRO A 164 1.56 8.83 2.66
CA PRO A 164 2.08 10.20 2.60
C PRO A 164 1.94 10.98 3.92
N TYR A 165 1.08 10.55 4.83
CA TYR A 165 0.92 11.14 6.17
C TYR A 165 1.95 10.64 7.19
N ILE A 166 2.73 9.59 6.86
CA ILE A 166 3.84 9.13 7.69
C ILE A 166 5.11 9.85 7.22
N HIS A 167 5.46 10.93 7.93
CA HIS A 167 6.58 11.81 7.57
C HIS A 167 7.93 11.33 8.11
N ARG A 168 8.31 10.08 7.81
CA ARG A 168 9.62 9.50 8.15
C ARG A 168 10.09 8.51 7.09
N GLU A 169 11.36 8.16 7.13
CA GLU A 169 11.90 7.02 6.39
C GLU A 169 11.35 5.70 6.96
N ASP A 170 11.28 4.68 6.11
CA ASP A 170 10.95 3.34 6.52
C ASP A 170 12.11 2.69 7.29
N ASN A 171 11.78 1.67 8.08
CA ASN A 171 12.74 0.91 8.86
C ASN A 171 12.43 -0.60 8.77
N ALA A 172 13.26 -1.40 9.45
CA ALA A 172 13.10 -2.85 9.45
C ALA A 172 11.76 -3.33 10.05
N ASP A 173 11.22 -2.59 11.02
CA ASP A 173 9.89 -2.90 11.58
C ASP A 173 8.82 -2.64 10.53
N ASP A 174 8.90 -1.58 9.71
CA ASP A 174 7.93 -1.34 8.64
C ASP A 174 7.93 -2.50 7.62
N ALA A 175 9.09 -3.00 7.22
CA ALA A 175 9.17 -4.12 6.28
C ALA A 175 8.46 -5.39 6.81
N ARG A 176 8.54 -5.64 8.12
CA ARG A 176 7.79 -6.71 8.78
C ARG A 176 6.31 -6.35 8.92
N ASP A 177 6.03 -5.11 9.28
CA ASP A 177 4.73 -4.68 9.78
C ASP A 177 3.74 -4.33 8.69
N TYR A 178 4.24 -3.97 7.52
CA TYR A 178 3.50 -3.75 6.27
C TYR A 178 3.28 -5.05 5.49
N GLN A 179 3.34 -6.19 6.19
CA GLN A 179 3.08 -7.49 5.59
C GLN A 179 1.97 -8.24 6.32
N THR A 180 1.02 -8.80 5.55
CA THR A 180 0.00 -9.70 6.08
C THR A 180 0.54 -11.11 6.30
N LEU A 181 -0.09 -11.86 7.22
CA LEU A 181 0.28 -13.24 7.55
C LEU A 181 0.18 -14.22 6.37
N PHE A 182 -0.70 -13.94 5.42
CA PHE A 182 -0.99 -14.81 4.28
C PHE A 182 -0.39 -14.30 2.97
N ALA A 183 0.54 -13.34 3.02
CA ALA A 183 1.16 -12.82 1.82
C ALA A 183 2.17 -13.80 1.20
N LYS A 184 1.97 -14.07 -0.08
CA LYS A 184 2.75 -15.05 -0.85
C LYS A 184 3.24 -14.45 -2.17
N ASN A 185 2.38 -13.73 -2.88
CA ASN A 185 2.64 -13.31 -4.26
C ASN A 185 3.10 -11.86 -4.32
N ALA A 186 4.32 -11.60 -4.79
CA ALA A 186 4.80 -10.23 -4.98
C ALA A 186 3.93 -9.46 -5.99
N GLY A 187 3.45 -8.28 -5.60
CA GLY A 187 2.64 -7.46 -6.51
C GLY A 187 1.92 -6.26 -5.91
N ALA A 188 1.91 -6.12 -4.58
CA ALA A 188 1.29 -4.98 -3.94
C ALA A 188 2.29 -3.84 -3.70
N VAL A 189 1.85 -2.61 -3.92
CA VAL A 189 2.57 -1.41 -3.51
C VAL A 189 2.11 -0.95 -2.13
N ALA A 190 0.88 -1.28 -1.73
CA ALA A 190 0.36 -0.98 -0.42
C ALA A 190 -0.20 -2.25 0.24
N ALA A 191 0.01 -2.37 1.54
CA ALA A 191 -0.56 -3.48 2.30
C ALA A 191 -2.09 -3.38 2.33
N PRO A 192 -2.82 -4.51 2.24
CA PRO A 192 -4.23 -4.54 2.62
C PRO A 192 -4.35 -4.30 4.13
N THR A 193 -4.62 -3.05 4.53
CA THR A 193 -4.43 -2.56 5.90
C THR A 193 -5.33 -3.24 6.93
N ALA A 194 -6.56 -3.61 6.58
CA ALA A 194 -7.46 -4.33 7.49
C ALA A 194 -6.89 -5.71 7.89
N SER A 195 -6.21 -6.37 6.95
CA SER A 195 -5.60 -7.68 7.16
C SER A 195 -4.39 -7.65 8.09
N LEU A 196 -3.83 -6.45 8.33
CA LEU A 196 -2.69 -6.29 9.23
C LEU A 196 -3.08 -6.51 10.70
N HIS A 197 -4.37 -6.58 11.05
CA HIS A 197 -4.83 -6.79 12.43
C HIS A 197 -4.87 -8.26 12.86
N PHE A 198 -4.75 -9.20 11.92
CA PHE A 198 -4.72 -10.62 12.26
C PHE A 198 -3.43 -10.99 12.98
N THR A 199 -3.58 -11.71 14.09
CA THR A 199 -2.52 -12.46 14.76
C THR A 199 -2.52 -13.91 14.26
N PRO A 200 -1.38 -14.64 14.33
CA PRO A 200 -1.34 -16.05 13.95
C PRO A 200 -2.41 -16.89 14.64
N GLU A 201 -2.67 -16.62 15.92
CA GLU A 201 -3.65 -17.30 16.75
C GLU A 201 -5.08 -17.03 16.24
N LEU A 202 -5.43 -15.76 15.99
CA LEU A 202 -6.74 -15.38 15.48
C LEU A 202 -6.97 -15.92 14.06
N PHE A 203 -5.91 -15.93 13.24
CA PHE A 203 -5.98 -16.46 11.88
C PHE A 203 -6.19 -17.98 11.88
N GLN A 204 -5.49 -18.70 12.76
CA GLN A 204 -5.71 -20.15 12.92
C GLN A 204 -7.13 -20.46 13.41
N ALA A 205 -7.67 -19.65 14.33
CA ALA A 205 -9.05 -19.80 14.80
C ALA A 205 -10.08 -19.50 13.70
N LEU A 206 -9.73 -18.68 12.70
CA LEU A 206 -10.57 -18.40 11.55
C LEU A 206 -10.67 -19.57 10.56
N GLU A 207 -9.64 -20.43 10.49
CA GLU A 207 -9.61 -21.58 9.59
C GLU A 207 -10.37 -22.82 10.12
N GLN A 208 -10.90 -22.76 11.36
CA GLN A 208 -11.64 -23.85 12.01
C GLN A 208 -13.15 -23.73 11.82
#